data_AF-A0AAW7XBK2-F1
#
_entry.id   AF-A0AAW7XBK2-F1
#
_cell.length_a   1.000
_cell.length_b   1.000
_cell.length_c   1.000
_cell.angle_alpha   90.00
_cell.angle_beta   90.00
_cell.angle_gamma   90.00
#
_symmetry.space_group_name_H-M   'P 1'
#
loop_
_entity.id
_entity.type
_entity.pdbx_description
1 polymer ?
#
loop_
_entity_poly.entity_id
_entity_poly.type
_entity_poly.pdbx_seq_one_letter_code
_entity_poly.pdbx_strand_id
1 'polypeptide(L)'
;AISVQEVVQKALTTLLRSPIEVVAAGRPDAGVHAAQMFIHFDTDLELDSDVYCYKMNSLLPDDIVFSKIFKVHSQAHTRFDALKRSYEYKILLGKS
;
A
#
# COMPACT_ATOMS: atom_id res chain seq x y z
N ALA A 1 6.14 -7.79 15.92
CA ALA A 1 6.61 -6.72 15.02
C ALA A 1 5.41 -6.15 14.29
N ILE A 2 5.34 -4.83 14.14
CA ILE A 2 4.26 -4.14 13.42
C ILE A 2 4.43 -4.40 11.92
N SER A 3 3.34 -4.63 11.19
CA SER A 3 3.39 -4.87 9.74
C SER A 3 3.07 -3.60 8.93
N VAL A 4 3.56 -3.53 7.69
CA VAL A 4 3.18 -2.45 6.75
C VAL A 4 1.67 -2.38 6.57
N GLN A 5 0.99 -3.53 6.46
CA GLN A 5 -0.46 -3.59 6.32
C GLN A 5 -1.18 -2.97 7.52
N GLU A 6 -0.73 -3.27 8.74
CA GLU A 6 -1.30 -2.71 9.97
C GLU A 6 -1.15 -1.18 10.04
N VAL A 7 0.04 -0.67 9.69
CA VAL A 7 0.31 0.78 9.65
C VAL A 7 -0.61 1.49 8.64
N VAL A 8 -0.68 0.95 7.42
CA VAL A 8 -1.52 1.51 6.35
C VAL A 8 -3.00 1.46 6.71
N GLN A 9 -3.47 0.35 7.26
CA GLN A 9 -4.86 0.18 7.67
C GLN A 9 -5.25 1.19 8.77
N LYS A 10 -4.37 1.38 9.76
CA LYS A 10 -4.58 2.36 10.83
C LYS A 10 -4.61 3.79 10.29
N ALA A 11 -3.70 4.13 9.37
CA ALA A 11 -3.68 5.44 8.73
C ALA A 11 -4.95 5.72 7.91
N LEU A 12 -5.40 4.76 7.08
CA LEU A 12 -6.65 4.88 6.32
C LEU A 12 -7.87 4.99 7.23
N THR A 13 -7.96 4.16 8.27
CA THR A 13 -9.05 4.21 9.26
C THR A 13 -9.11 5.57 9.95
N THR A 14 -7.94 6.13 10.30
CA THR A 14 -7.83 7.45 10.92
C THR A 14 -8.26 8.56 9.95
N LEU A 15 -7.76 8.51 8.72
CA LEU A 15 -8.00 9.54 7.71
C LEU A 15 -9.46 9.56 7.25
N LEU A 16 -10.06 8.39 7.03
CA LEU A 16 -11.42 8.25 6.50
C LEU A 16 -12.49 8.21 7.60
N ARG A 17 -12.09 8.16 8.88
CA ARG A 17 -12.98 8.13 10.06
C ARG A 17 -13.99 6.97 10.00
N SER A 18 -13.59 5.86 9.40
CA SER A 18 -14.36 4.64 9.26
C SER A 18 -13.42 3.46 9.39
N PRO A 19 -13.83 2.31 9.94
CA PRO A 19 -13.04 1.09 9.86
C PRO A 19 -12.73 0.76 8.39
N ILE A 20 -11.45 0.69 8.05
CA ILE A 20 -10.99 0.28 6.72
C ILE A 20 -10.27 -1.05 6.86
N GLU A 21 -10.60 -2.00 6.00
CA GLU A 21 -9.82 -3.23 5.82
C GLU A 21 -9.07 -3.14 4.50
N VAL A 22 -7.79 -3.54 4.54
CA VAL A 22 -6.90 -3.43 3.38
C VAL A 22 -6.47 -4.80 2.91
N VAL A 23 -6.57 -5.04 1.60
CA VAL A 23 -6.07 -6.26 0.95
C VAL A 23 -4.93 -5.91 0.00
N ALA A 24 -3.74 -6.46 0.28
CA ALA A 24 -2.55 -6.27 -0.53
C ALA A 24 -2.41 -7.31 -1.66
N ALA A 25 -1.74 -6.93 -2.75
CA ALA A 25 -1.43 -7.82 -3.87
C ALA A 25 -0.52 -9.00 -3.48
N GLY A 26 0.22 -8.88 -2.38
CA GLY A 26 1.08 -9.91 -1.82
C GLY A 26 1.53 -9.58 -0.40
N ARG A 27 2.23 -10.53 0.23
CA ARG A 27 2.80 -10.39 1.57
C ARG A 27 4.33 -10.50 1.45
N PRO A 28 5.08 -9.40 1.54
CA PRO A 28 6.53 -9.48 1.66
C PRO A 28 6.92 -10.02 3.04
N ASP A 29 8.00 -10.81 3.09
CA ASP A 29 8.58 -11.26 4.35
C ASP A 29 9.30 -10.13 5.08
N ALA A 30 9.59 -10.32 6.37
CA ALA A 30 10.31 -9.33 7.16
C ALA A 30 11.67 -9.00 6.53
N GLY A 31 11.96 -7.71 6.36
CA GLY A 31 13.19 -7.22 5.73
C GLY A 31 13.15 -7.16 4.19
N VAL A 32 12.07 -7.60 3.55
CA VAL A 32 11.89 -7.44 2.10
C VAL A 32 11.27 -6.08 1.79
N HIS A 33 11.88 -5.36 0.86
CA HIS A 33 11.40 -4.05 0.41
C HIS A 33 10.37 -4.22 -0.71
N ALA A 34 9.46 -3.25 -0.85
CA ALA A 34 8.52 -3.18 -1.97
C ALA A 34 8.66 -1.84 -2.68
N ALA A 35 9.29 -1.84 -3.86
CA ALA A 35 9.36 -0.66 -4.72
C ALA A 35 7.97 -0.25 -5.26
N GLN A 36 7.08 -1.22 -5.44
CA GLN A 36 5.68 -1.01 -5.81
C GLN A 36 4.82 -2.12 -5.19
N MET A 37 3.82 -1.72 -4.42
CA MET A 37 2.80 -2.61 -3.86
C MET A 37 1.44 -2.00 -4.12
N PHE A 38 0.52 -2.80 -4.65
CA PHE A 38 -0.87 -2.40 -4.79
C PHE A 38 -1.69 -2.97 -3.63
N ILE A 39 -2.58 -2.14 -3.11
CA ILE A 39 -3.61 -2.53 -2.15
C ILE A 39 -4.97 -2.10 -2.67
N HIS A 40 -6.04 -2.75 -2.22
CA HIS A 40 -7.40 -2.25 -2.37
C HIS A 40 -8.11 -2.23 -1.02
N PHE A 41 -9.12 -1.39 -0.94
CA PHE A 41 -10.06 -1.26 0.17
C PHE A 41 -11.36 -0.67 -0.37
N ASP A 42 -12.44 -0.87 0.37
CA ASP A 42 -13.76 -0.34 0.01
C ASP A 42 -14.07 0.95 0.78
N THR A 43 -14.70 1.89 0.08
CA THR A 43 -15.20 3.13 0.67
C THR A 43 -16.29 3.74 -0.21
N ASP A 44 -17.26 4.40 0.42
CA ASP A 44 -18.30 5.17 -0.27
C ASP A 44 -17.82 6.59 -0.64
N LEU A 45 -16.60 6.96 -0.25
CA LEU A 45 -16.04 8.29 -0.50
C LEU A 45 -15.40 8.37 -1.89
N GLU A 46 -15.61 9.51 -2.57
CA GLU A 46 -14.80 9.86 -3.73
C GLU A 46 -13.49 10.49 -3.25
N LEU A 47 -12.37 9.88 -3.64
CA LEU A 47 -11.05 10.27 -3.20
C LEU A 47 -10.30 10.99 -4.33
N ASP A 48 -9.93 12.24 -4.09
CA ASP A 48 -8.96 12.95 -4.92
C ASP A 48 -7.55 12.40 -4.65
N SER A 49 -6.89 11.88 -5.68
CA SER A 49 -5.61 11.19 -5.51
C SER A 49 -4.56 12.07 -4.84
N ASP A 50 -4.39 13.31 -5.29
CA ASP A 50 -3.30 14.17 -4.83
C ASP A 50 -3.53 14.61 -3.38
N VAL A 51 -4.76 15.02 -3.06
CA VAL A 51 -5.14 15.44 -1.70
C VAL A 51 -5.02 14.27 -0.72
N TYR A 52 -5.51 13.08 -1.08
CA TYR A 52 -5.52 11.95 -0.16
C TYR A 52 -4.14 11.27 -0.06
N CYS A 53 -3.34 11.22 -1.13
CA CYS A 53 -1.94 10.79 -1.03
C CYS A 53 -1.14 11.74 -0.12
N TYR A 54 -1.29 13.06 -0.25
CA TYR A 54 -0.64 14.02 0.63
C TYR A 54 -1.03 13.79 2.11
N LYS A 55 -2.33 13.68 2.40
CA LYS A 55 -2.82 13.42 3.77
C LYS A 55 -2.35 12.07 4.30
N MET A 56 -2.39 11.01 3.51
CA MET A 56 -1.88 9.69 3.90
C MET A 56 -0.40 9.76 4.26
N ASN A 57 0.43 10.37 3.40
CA ASN A 57 1.86 10.48 3.61
C ASN A 57 2.20 11.34 4.85
N SER A 58 1.32 12.24 5.29
CA SER A 58 1.49 12.97 6.55
C SER A 58 1.23 12.14 7.82
N LEU A 59 0.56 10.99 7.69
CA LEU A 59 0.23 10.07 8.79
C LEU A 59 1.13 8.83 8.83
N LEU A 60 1.83 8.55 7.73
CA LEU A 60 2.68 7.38 7.57
C LEU A 60 4.11 7.67 8.06
N PRO A 61 4.84 6.63 8.50
CA PRO A 61 6.28 6.74 8.71
C PRO A 61 7.02 6.97 7.39
N ASP A 62 8.24 7.53 7.47
CA ASP A 62 9.05 7.94 6.31
C ASP A 62 9.43 6.79 5.35
N ASP A 63 9.29 5.53 5.78
CA ASP A 63 9.58 4.33 5.00
C ASP A 63 8.37 3.77 4.22
N ILE A 64 7.20 4.41 4.31
CA ILE A 64 5.98 4.04 3.56
C ILE A 64 5.42 5.27 2.84
N VAL A 65 5.26 5.18 1.52
CA VAL A 65 4.72 6.28 0.71
C VAL A 65 3.59 5.80 -0.20
N PHE A 66 2.49 6.55 -0.20
CA PHE A 66 1.43 6.46 -1.20
C PHE A 66 1.76 7.37 -2.37
N SER A 67 1.79 6.77 -3.56
CA SER A 67 2.09 7.46 -4.82
C SER A 67 0.83 7.83 -5.59
N LYS A 68 -0.24 7.02 -5.49
CA LYS A 68 -1.48 7.22 -6.23
C LYS A 68 -2.65 6.49 -5.59
N ILE A 69 -3.85 7.08 -5.70
CA ILE A 69 -5.13 6.44 -5.38
C ILE A 69 -6.05 6.61 -6.60
N PHE A 70 -6.80 5.57 -6.97
CA PHE A 70 -7.74 5.65 -8.08
C PHE A 70 -8.88 4.67 -7.89
N LYS A 71 -10.06 5.03 -8.39
CA LYS A 71 -11.25 4.18 -8.37
C LYS A 71 -11.07 3.02 -9.35
N VAL A 72 -11.49 1.84 -8.93
CA VAL A 72 -11.50 0.61 -9.74
C VAL A 72 -12.91 0.05 -9.84
N HIS A 73 -13.11 -0.97 -10.66
CA HIS A 73 -14.39 -1.69 -10.71
C HIS A 73 -14.66 -2.41 -9.38
N SER A 74 -15.93 -2.61 -9.03
CA SER A 74 -16.35 -3.18 -7.73
C SER A 74 -15.92 -4.63 -7.49
N GLN A 75 -15.46 -5.32 -8.52
CA GLN A 75 -14.95 -6.70 -8.44
C GLN A 75 -13.43 -6.78 -8.51
N ALA A 76 -12.73 -5.63 -8.49
CA ALA A 76 -11.29 -5.59 -8.62
C ALA A 76 -10.64 -6.15 -7.37
N HIS A 77 -9.69 -7.07 -7.55
CA HIS A 77 -8.98 -7.70 -6.46
C HIS A 77 -7.48 -7.73 -6.72
N THR A 78 -6.72 -6.91 -5.98
CA THR A 78 -5.26 -6.76 -6.15
C THR A 78 -4.48 -8.08 -6.15
N ARG A 79 -4.95 -9.09 -5.41
CA ARG A 79 -4.31 -10.42 -5.40
C ARG A 79 -4.64 -11.28 -6.63
N PHE A 80 -5.89 -11.30 -7.07
CA PHE A 80 -6.36 -12.30 -8.04
C PHE A 80 -6.32 -11.77 -9.47
N ASP A 81 -6.49 -10.46 -9.65
CA ASP A 81 -6.43 -9.81 -10.96
C ASP A 81 -5.00 -9.43 -11.38
N ALA A 82 -4.03 -9.56 -10.47
CA ALA A 82 -2.63 -9.29 -10.79
C ALA A 82 -2.08 -10.32 -11.79
N LEU A 83 -1.74 -9.86 -12.99
CA LEU A 83 -1.19 -10.69 -14.07
C LEU A 83 0.21 -11.24 -13.78
N LYS A 84 1.04 -10.48 -13.07
CA LYS A 84 2.41 -10.87 -12.71
C LYS A 84 2.89 -10.13 -11.47
N ARG A 85 3.91 -10.70 -10.82
CA ARG A 85 4.67 -10.10 -9.73
C ARG A 85 6.15 -10.22 -10.07
N SER A 86 6.91 -9.17 -9.83
CA SER A 86 8.34 -9.13 -10.14
C SER A 86 9.14 -8.88 -8.88
N TYR A 87 10.24 -9.61 -8.73
CA TYR A 87 11.15 -9.52 -7.60
C TYR A 87 12.54 -9.19 -8.12
N GLU A 88 13.21 -8.27 -7.45
CA GLU A 88 14.57 -7.84 -7.78
C GLU A 88 15.48 -8.09 -6.58
N TYR A 89 16.56 -8.85 -6.80
CA TYR A 89 17.60 -9.06 -5.80
C TYR A 89 18.85 -8.29 -6.21
N LYS A 90 19.31 -7.37 -5.35
CA LYS A 90 20.54 -6.61 -5.54
C LYS A 90 21.63 -7.20 -4.64
N ILE A 91 22.68 -7.74 -5.25
CA ILE A 91 23.81 -8.35 -4.54
C ILE A 91 25.05 -7.50 -4.80
N LEU A 92 25.64 -6.94 -3.73
CA LEU A 92 26.91 -6.24 -3.79
C LEU A 92 28.05 -7.23 -3.54
N LEU A 93 28.92 -7.43 -4.53
CA LEU A 93 30.02 -8.43 -4.50
C LEU A 93 31.38 -7.86 -4.05
N GLY A 94 31.44 -6.60 -3.59
CA GLY A 94 32.67 -5.91 -3.21
C GLY A 94 32.56 -5.21 -1.86
N LYS A 95 33.70 -4.70 -1.34
CA LYS A 95 33.71 -3.85 -0.15
C LYS A 95 33.29 -2.43 -0.52
N SER A 96 32.30 -1.92 0.21
CA SER A 96 31.92 -0.51 0.26
C SER A 96 33.07 0.39 0.71
#